data_AF-A0A0R3RDD3-F1
#
_entry.id   AF-A0A0R3RDD3-F1
#
_cell.length_a   1.000
_cell.length_b   1.000
_cell.length_c   1.000
_cell.angle_alpha   90.00
_cell.angle_beta   90.00
_cell.angle_gamma   90.00
#
_symmetry.space_group_name_H-M   'P 1'
#
loop_
_entity.id
_entity.type
_entity.pdbx_description
1 polymer ?
#
loop_
_entity_poly.entity_id
_entity_poly.type
_entity_poly.pdbx_seq_one_letter_code
_entity_poly.pdbx_strand_id
1 'polypeptide(L)'
;LFYAKTIFAIGTCTEPEMACGAQLHSYPLLRLDETSGANFESNMNDFPLYDEFFTPTHVFNFSKTVNITGERICECSNDTICRLEEENIIKLDEMITLIFCDRVNNIFRHSCHGTRSLIRVIGRIHESGEALTTIVQTFLFCKCERGYRRIRVEAWLNHLYAFIYRCL
;
A
#
# COMPACT_ATOMS: atom_id res chain seq x y z
N LEU A 1 14.95 24.87 -10.55
CA LEU A 1 13.67 24.87 -9.80
C LEU A 1 13.80 23.84 -8.69
N PHE A 2 14.24 24.27 -7.51
CA PHE A 2 14.42 23.39 -6.36
C PHE A 2 13.05 23.08 -5.78
N TYR A 3 12.62 21.81 -5.88
CA TYR A 3 11.44 21.33 -5.17
C TYR A 3 11.73 21.43 -3.67
N ALA A 4 11.07 22.39 -3.01
CA ALA A 4 11.06 22.45 -1.56
C ALA A 4 10.42 21.16 -1.04
N LYS A 5 11.23 20.28 -0.43
CA LYS A 5 10.70 19.24 0.46
C LYS A 5 10.02 19.98 1.60
N THR A 6 8.69 20.05 1.57
CA THR A 6 7.89 20.49 2.70
C THR A 6 8.20 19.57 3.87
N ILE A 7 8.99 20.06 4.83
CA ILE A 7 9.25 19.36 6.09
C ILE A 7 7.95 19.49 6.88
N PHE A 8 7.06 18.51 6.71
CA PHE A 8 6.00 18.31 7.70
C PHE A 8 6.69 17.94 9.00
N ALA A 9 6.42 18.68 10.07
CA ALA A 9 6.77 18.24 11.41
C ALA A 9 6.14 16.85 11.60
N ILE A 10 6.98 15.82 11.70
CA ILE A 10 6.52 14.45 11.86
C ILE A 10 5.94 14.38 13.28
N GLY A 11 4.62 14.29 13.37
CA GLY A 11 3.93 14.16 14.65
C GLY A 11 4.19 12.79 15.28
N THR A 12 3.90 12.66 16.58
CA THR A 12 3.90 11.37 17.26
C THR A 12 2.73 10.51 16.79
N CYS A 13 2.93 9.20 16.67
CA CYS A 13 1.87 8.26 16.35
C CYS A 13 0.80 8.30 17.44
N THR A 14 -0.45 8.59 17.07
CA THR A 14 -1.56 8.79 18.02
C THR A 14 -2.14 7.49 18.55
N GLU A 15 -2.05 6.43 17.75
CA GLU A 15 -2.58 5.11 18.06
C GLU A 15 -1.50 4.04 17.80
N PRO A 16 -1.41 2.98 18.61
CA PRO A 16 -0.44 1.91 18.40
C PRO A 16 -0.68 1.12 17.10
N GLU A 17 -1.92 1.10 16.61
CA GLU A 17 -2.30 0.46 15.34
C GLU A 17 -1.89 1.27 14.09
N MET A 18 -1.38 2.50 14.27
CA MET A 18 -0.87 3.31 13.17
C MET A 18 0.55 2.91 12.82
N ALA A 19 0.83 2.73 11.53
CA ALA A 19 2.19 2.48 11.06
C ALA A 19 3.03 3.75 11.25
N CYS A 20 4.21 3.59 11.85
CA CYS A 20 5.17 4.68 12.05
C CYS A 20 5.99 4.97 10.79
N GLY A 21 6.08 3.98 9.90
CA GLY A 21 6.80 4.09 8.65
C GLY A 21 6.32 3.04 7.66
N ALA A 22 6.83 3.14 6.43
CA ALA A 22 6.56 2.18 5.39
C ALA A 22 7.78 2.00 4.48
N GLN A 23 7.91 0.83 3.89
CA GLN A 23 8.74 0.61 2.71
C GLN A 23 7.87 0.48 1.48
N LEU A 24 8.14 1.33 0.50
CA LEU A 24 7.52 1.33 -0.81
C LEU A 24 8.48 0.71 -1.81
N HIS A 25 8.02 -0.35 -2.46
CA HIS A 25 8.76 -1.12 -3.45
C HIS A 25 8.22 -0.73 -4.82
N SER A 26 9.00 0.02 -5.62
CA SER A 26 8.63 0.36 -6.98
C SER A 26 9.28 -0.61 -7.96
N TYR A 27 8.46 -1.23 -8.80
CA TYR A 27 8.90 -2.11 -9.88
C TYR A 27 8.77 -1.37 -11.22
N PRO A 28 9.60 -1.70 -12.22
CA PRO A 28 9.39 -1.19 -13.57
C PRO A 28 8.10 -1.79 -14.16
N LEU A 29 7.41 -0.99 -14.98
CA LEU A 29 6.29 -1.48 -15.79
C LEU A 29 6.78 -2.51 -16.80
N LEU A 30 6.01 -3.57 -17.01
CA LEU A 30 6.16 -4.46 -18.16
C LEU A 30 5.91 -3.63 -19.42
N ARG A 31 6.83 -3.71 -20.38
CA ARG A 31 6.63 -3.12 -21.69
C ARG A 31 5.64 -3.99 -22.47
N LEU A 32 4.78 -3.36 -23.26
CA LEU A 32 3.82 -4.06 -24.14
C LEU A 32 4.50 -5.11 -25.04
N ASP A 33 5.77 -4.91 -25.38
CA ASP A 33 6.57 -5.84 -26.18
C ASP A 33 6.92 -7.14 -25.42
N GLU A 34 7.03 -7.09 -24.08
CA GLU A 34 7.27 -8.26 -23.21
C GLU A 34 5.97 -9.05 -22.92
N THR A 35 4.79 -8.48 -23.20
CA THR A 35 3.48 -9.15 -23.12
C THR A 35 3.10 -9.95 -24.38
N SER A 36 3.96 -9.96 -25.41
CA SER A 36 3.75 -10.66 -26.69
C SER A 36 3.67 -12.20 -26.61
N GLY A 37 3.80 -12.78 -25.42
CA GLY A 37 3.58 -14.21 -25.16
C GLY A 37 2.22 -14.57 -24.56
N ALA A 38 1.39 -13.59 -24.19
CA ALA A 38 0.04 -13.82 -23.68
C ALA A 38 -0.99 -13.35 -24.72
N ASN A 39 -1.46 -14.28 -25.56
CA ASN A 39 -2.58 -14.05 -26.46
C ASN A 39 -3.82 -13.59 -25.65
N PHE A 40 -4.05 -12.28 -25.60
CA PHE A 40 -5.36 -11.70 -25.35
C PHE A 40 -5.98 -11.28 -26.69
N GLU A 41 -6.09 -12.23 -27.62
CA GLU A 41 -7.06 -12.14 -28.71
C GLU A 41 -8.40 -12.63 -28.18
N SER A 42 -9.25 -11.72 -27.75
CA SER A 42 -10.69 -11.98 -27.69
C SER A 42 -11.44 -10.79 -28.25
N ASN A 43 -11.95 -10.98 -29.47
CA ASN A 43 -13.08 -10.30 -30.09
C ASN A 43 -13.99 -9.59 -29.07
N MET A 44 -14.03 -8.26 -29.09
CA MET A 44 -15.11 -7.48 -28.50
C MET A 44 -15.67 -6.54 -29.57
N ASN A 45 -16.48 -7.11 -30.47
CA ASN A 45 -17.55 -6.36 -31.12
C ASN A 45 -18.72 -6.26 -30.14
N ASP A 46 -19.19 -5.02 -29.94
CA ASP A 46 -20.50 -4.61 -29.41
C ASP A 46 -21.05 -5.28 -28.14
N PHE A 47 -20.77 -4.70 -26.97
CA PHE A 47 -21.69 -4.70 -25.82
C PHE A 47 -21.48 -3.45 -24.94
N PRO A 48 -22.51 -2.63 -24.65
CA PRO A 48 -22.36 -1.49 -23.77
C PRO A 48 -22.64 -1.84 -22.29
N LEU A 49 -21.69 -1.42 -21.44
CA LEU A 49 -21.82 -0.75 -20.14
C LEU A 49 -22.04 -1.53 -18.82
N TYR A 50 -21.04 -1.28 -17.94
CA TYR A 50 -20.95 -1.34 -16.47
C TYR A 50 -20.80 -2.70 -15.77
N ASP A 51 -19.54 -3.09 -15.57
CA ASP A 51 -18.95 -3.13 -14.23
C ASP A 51 -17.43 -2.97 -14.40
N GLU A 52 -16.83 -1.99 -13.73
CA GLU A 52 -15.41 -1.67 -13.83
C GLU A 52 -14.56 -2.79 -13.19
N PHE A 53 -14.39 -3.89 -13.92
CA PHE A 53 -13.23 -4.73 -13.74
C PHE A 53 -12.03 -3.90 -14.20
N PHE A 54 -11.42 -3.18 -13.25
CA PHE A 54 -10.09 -2.61 -13.41
C PHE A 54 -9.12 -3.76 -13.69
N THR A 55 -9.04 -4.14 -14.96
CA THR A 55 -7.87 -4.83 -15.47
C THR A 55 -6.74 -3.82 -15.30
N PRO A 56 -5.66 -4.16 -14.56
CA PRO A 56 -4.57 -3.22 -14.33
C PRO A 56 -4.10 -2.71 -15.69
N THR A 57 -4.23 -1.42 -15.95
CA THR A 57 -3.82 -0.82 -17.22
C THR A 57 -2.31 -0.97 -17.43
N HIS A 58 -1.59 -1.20 -16.33
CA HIS A 58 -0.16 -1.40 -16.29
C HIS A 58 0.19 -2.59 -15.38
N VAL A 59 0.88 -3.59 -15.93
CA VAL A 59 1.37 -4.74 -15.16
C VAL A 59 2.82 -4.50 -14.77
N PHE A 60 3.17 -4.70 -13.50
CA PHE A 60 4.53 -4.52 -13.01
C PHE A 60 5.37 -5.79 -13.17
N ASN A 61 6.66 -5.62 -13.45
CA ASN A 61 7.61 -6.73 -13.50
C ASN A 61 8.24 -6.98 -12.13
N PHE A 62 7.64 -7.89 -11.36
CA PHE A 62 8.14 -8.28 -10.03
C PHE A 62 9.45 -9.08 -10.05
N SER A 63 9.90 -9.53 -11.23
CA SER A 63 11.16 -10.27 -11.41
C SER A 63 12.37 -9.36 -11.63
N LYS A 64 12.17 -8.05 -11.84
CA LYS A 64 13.23 -7.06 -12.05
C LYS A 64 13.61 -6.35 -10.74
N THR A 65 14.76 -5.67 -10.76
CA THR A 65 15.30 -4.95 -9.60
C THR A 65 14.27 -3.97 -9.02
N VAL A 66 14.00 -4.12 -7.73
CA VAL A 66 13.08 -3.26 -6.98
C VAL A 66 13.81 -2.04 -6.46
N ASN A 67 13.20 -0.87 -6.59
CA ASN A 67 13.66 0.32 -5.89
C ASN A 67 12.88 0.45 -4.58
N ILE A 68 13.58 0.42 -3.44
CA ILE A 68 12.97 0.44 -2.12
C ILE A 68 13.13 1.85 -1.54
N THR A 69 12.01 2.50 -1.28
CA THR A 69 11.96 3.80 -0.63
C THR A 69 11.39 3.63 0.76
N GLY A 70 12.19 3.97 1.78
CA GLY A 70 11.74 4.02 3.17
C GLY A 70 11.12 5.37 3.49
N GLU A 71 9.92 5.37 4.04
CA GLU A 71 9.21 6.55 4.47
C GLU A 71 8.88 6.50 5.96
N ARG A 72 8.94 7.68 6.60
CA ARG A 72 8.59 7.87 8.01
C ARG A 72 7.29 8.66 8.07
N ILE A 73 6.28 8.07 8.69
CA ILE A 73 4.91 8.59 8.75
C ILE A 73 4.71 9.37 10.05
N CYS A 74 5.10 8.78 11.18
CA CYS A 74 5.02 9.38 12.50
C CYS A 74 6.18 8.91 13.40
N GLU A 75 6.41 9.63 14.50
CA GLU A 75 7.40 9.24 15.51
C GLU A 75 6.77 8.37 16.60
N CYS A 76 7.49 7.34 17.02
CA CYS A 76 7.04 6.48 18.10
C CYS A 76 7.17 7.19 19.45
N SER A 77 6.17 7.01 20.31
CA SER A 77 6.20 7.50 21.68
C SER A 77 6.96 6.50 22.58
N ASN A 78 7.69 7.00 23.58
CA ASN A 78 8.42 6.22 24.62
C ASN A 78 9.66 5.44 24.15
N ASP A 79 10.78 6.13 23.88
CA ASP A 79 12.13 5.59 23.57
C ASP A 79 12.23 4.52 22.45
N THR A 80 11.10 4.13 21.87
CA THR A 80 11.01 3.21 20.74
C THR A 80 11.32 3.96 19.46
N ILE A 81 12.03 3.30 18.55
CA ILE A 81 12.45 3.89 17.28
C ILE A 81 11.69 3.18 16.18
N CYS A 82 11.07 3.96 15.30
CA CYS A 82 10.51 3.41 14.06
C CYS A 82 11.65 2.88 13.17
N ARG A 83 11.94 1.60 13.31
CA ARG A 83 12.96 0.84 12.58
C ARG A 83 12.32 -0.43 12.05
N LEU A 84 12.74 -0.86 10.87
CA LEU A 84 12.29 -2.12 10.29
C LEU A 84 12.91 -3.32 11.01
N GLU A 85 12.04 -4.16 11.58
CA GLU A 85 12.37 -5.43 12.24
C GLU A 85 11.32 -6.48 11.84
N GLU A 86 11.67 -7.77 11.81
CA GLU A 86 10.72 -8.79 11.32
C GLU A 86 9.43 -8.89 12.15
N GLU A 87 9.51 -8.56 13.44
CA GLU A 87 8.40 -8.70 14.39
C GLU A 87 7.45 -7.50 14.39
N ASN A 88 7.86 -6.37 13.79
CA ASN A 88 7.10 -5.10 13.78
C ASN A 88 6.63 -4.69 12.38
N ILE A 89 6.61 -5.62 11.42
CA ILE A 89 6.18 -5.33 10.05
C ILE A 89 4.92 -6.08 9.63
N ILE A 90 4.17 -5.46 8.71
CA ILE A 90 3.09 -6.11 7.96
C ILE A 90 3.33 -5.86 6.47
N LYS A 91 3.54 -6.94 5.71
CA LYS A 91 3.55 -6.90 4.24
C LYS A 91 2.11 -6.97 3.73
N LEU A 92 1.64 -5.92 3.06
CA LEU A 92 0.29 -5.86 2.50
C LEU A 92 0.24 -6.48 1.09
N ASP A 93 1.23 -6.18 0.27
CA ASP A 93 1.42 -6.74 -1.06
C ASP A 93 2.91 -6.68 -1.43
N GLU A 94 3.26 -6.96 -2.69
CA GLU A 94 4.64 -6.86 -3.17
C GLU A 94 5.21 -5.43 -3.13
N MET A 95 4.36 -4.41 -3.03
CA MET A 95 4.73 -3.00 -3.12
C MET A 95 4.82 -2.30 -1.77
N ILE A 96 4.06 -2.74 -0.77
CA ILE A 96 3.89 -2.02 0.48
C ILE A 96 4.18 -2.93 1.67
N THR A 97 5.18 -2.53 2.45
CA THR A 97 5.43 -3.05 3.79
C THR A 97 5.26 -1.93 4.81
N LEU A 98 4.42 -2.16 5.81
CA LEU A 98 4.19 -1.23 6.92
C LEU A 98 5.07 -1.58 8.11
N ILE A 99 5.55 -0.57 8.83
CA ILE A 99 6.40 -0.69 10.01
C ILE A 99 5.67 -0.06 11.20
N PHE A 100 5.67 -0.75 12.33
CA PHE A 100 5.00 -0.33 13.57
C PHE A 100 6.00 -0.04 14.69
N CYS A 101 5.57 0.73 15.69
CA CYS A 101 6.41 1.11 16.84
C CYS A 101 6.68 -0.03 17.83
N ASP A 102 5.81 -1.06 17.83
CA ASP A 102 5.92 -2.24 18.69
C ASP A 102 5.65 -3.49 17.83
N ARG A 103 5.88 -4.67 18.41
CA ARG A 103 5.59 -5.97 17.81
C ARG A 103 4.14 -6.04 17.36
N VAL A 104 3.92 -6.52 16.13
CA VAL A 104 2.57 -6.62 15.54
C VAL A 104 1.63 -7.44 16.42
N ASN A 105 2.14 -8.51 17.05
CA ASN A 105 1.34 -9.37 17.92
C ASN A 105 0.95 -8.71 19.25
N ASN A 106 1.67 -7.66 19.69
CA ASN A 106 1.31 -6.88 20.88
C ASN A 106 0.20 -5.87 20.57
N ILE A 107 0.28 -5.27 19.38
CA ILE A 107 -0.65 -4.26 18.87
C ILE A 107 -1.99 -4.91 18.47
N PHE A 108 -1.94 -5.90 17.59
CA PHE A 108 -3.13 -6.51 17.00
C PHE A 108 -3.49 -7.82 17.69
N ARG A 109 -4.17 -7.73 18.83
CA ARG A 109 -4.55 -8.89 19.65
C ARG A 109 -5.85 -9.57 19.21
N HIS A 110 -6.64 -8.89 18.38
CA HIS A 110 -7.97 -9.34 17.99
C HIS A 110 -7.97 -9.89 16.57
N SER A 111 -8.78 -10.93 16.35
CA SER A 111 -8.98 -11.50 15.02
C SER A 111 -9.76 -10.55 14.11
N CYS A 112 -9.45 -10.63 12.82
CA CYS A 112 -10.11 -9.84 11.79
C CYS A 112 -11.52 -10.37 11.48
N HIS A 113 -12.55 -9.66 11.93
CA HIS A 113 -13.95 -9.96 11.58
C HIS A 113 -14.71 -8.71 11.16
N GLY A 114 -15.67 -8.88 10.25
CA GLY A 114 -16.53 -7.79 9.76
C GLY A 114 -15.72 -6.63 9.19
N THR A 115 -16.03 -5.41 9.63
CA THR A 115 -15.38 -4.16 9.17
C THR A 115 -13.91 -4.05 9.59
N ARG A 116 -13.47 -4.74 10.65
CA ARG A 116 -12.06 -4.76 11.07
C ARG A 116 -11.15 -5.45 10.07
N SER A 117 -11.71 -6.29 9.19
CA SER A 117 -10.96 -6.97 8.13
C SER A 117 -10.52 -6.04 6.99
N LEU A 118 -10.90 -4.75 7.03
CA LEU A 118 -10.53 -3.76 6.04
C LEU A 118 -9.37 -2.89 6.54
N ILE A 119 -8.32 -2.82 5.73
CA ILE A 119 -7.15 -1.97 5.95
C ILE A 119 -7.19 -0.86 4.91
N ARG A 120 -6.86 0.37 5.32
CA ARG A 120 -6.68 1.49 4.38
C ARG A 120 -5.28 2.05 4.50
N VAL A 121 -4.62 2.24 3.36
CA VAL A 121 -3.34 2.93 3.25
C VAL A 121 -3.55 4.17 2.40
N ILE A 122 -3.27 5.34 2.95
CA ILE A 122 -3.54 6.63 2.33
C ILE A 122 -2.22 7.26 1.91
N GLY A 123 -2.17 7.72 0.67
CA GLY A 123 -0.93 8.20 0.07
C GLY A 123 -1.12 8.93 -1.24
N ARG A 124 -0.02 9.42 -1.82
CA ARG A 124 -0.03 9.89 -3.21
C ARG A 124 0.07 8.70 -4.15
N ILE A 125 -0.77 8.68 -5.18
CA ILE A 125 -0.78 7.61 -6.17
C ILE A 125 0.27 7.86 -7.25
N HIS A 126 0.85 6.79 -7.78
CA HIS A 126 1.65 6.83 -8.99
C HIS A 126 0.74 7.12 -10.20
N GLU A 127 1.30 7.70 -11.28
CA GLU A 127 0.55 8.01 -12.50
C GLU A 127 -0.12 6.80 -13.14
N SER A 128 0.41 5.59 -12.90
CA SER A 128 -0.18 4.34 -13.36
C SER A 128 -1.46 3.94 -12.62
N GLY A 129 -1.78 4.56 -11.48
CA GLY A 129 -2.94 4.20 -10.64
C GLY A 129 -2.74 2.93 -9.77
N GLU A 130 -1.66 2.19 -9.98
CA GLU A 130 -1.51 0.84 -9.42
C GLU A 130 -0.57 0.77 -8.21
N ALA A 131 0.14 1.86 -7.88
CA ALA A 131 1.10 1.95 -6.78
C ALA A 131 0.96 3.28 -6.02
N LEU A 132 1.38 3.29 -4.75
CA LEU A 132 1.57 4.53 -3.99
C LEU A 132 3.03 4.98 -4.11
N THR A 133 3.24 6.28 -4.30
CA THR A 133 4.57 6.91 -4.31
C THR A 133 4.97 7.43 -2.95
N THR A 134 4.00 7.72 -2.09
CA THR A 134 4.20 8.13 -0.69
C THR A 134 3.04 7.62 0.15
N ILE A 135 3.25 7.39 1.45
CA ILE A 135 2.21 7.05 2.44
C ILE A 135 2.21 8.11 3.53
N VAL A 136 1.01 8.64 3.83
CA VAL A 136 0.83 9.68 4.84
C VAL A 136 0.04 9.19 6.05
N GLN A 137 -0.79 8.16 5.89
CA GLN A 137 -1.61 7.65 6.97
C GLN A 137 -2.04 6.21 6.69
N THR A 138 -2.21 5.43 7.75
CA THR A 138 -2.70 4.05 7.67
C THR A 138 -3.79 3.80 8.71
N PHE A 139 -4.80 3.02 8.35
CA PHE A 139 -5.84 2.54 9.24
C PHE A 139 -5.89 1.02 9.22
N LEU A 140 -5.49 0.41 10.32
CA LEU A 140 -5.50 -1.03 10.55
C LEU A 140 -6.14 -1.31 11.90
N PHE A 141 -6.94 -2.37 12.00
CA PHE A 141 -7.61 -2.74 13.24
C PHE A 141 -7.31 -4.17 13.70
N CYS A 142 -6.61 -4.94 12.86
CA CYS A 142 -6.21 -6.31 13.12
C CYS A 142 -5.12 -6.73 12.10
N LYS A 143 -4.44 -7.83 12.40
CA LYS A 143 -3.47 -8.49 11.52
C LYS A 143 -4.14 -9.69 10.84
N CYS A 144 -4.09 -9.77 9.51
CA CYS A 144 -4.61 -10.92 8.77
C CYS A 144 -3.55 -12.03 8.71
N GLU A 145 -3.84 -13.21 9.26
CA GLU A 145 -2.91 -14.35 9.26
C GLU A 145 -2.66 -14.95 7.87
N ARG A 146 -3.67 -14.86 6.98
CA ARG A 146 -3.60 -15.43 5.62
C ARG A 146 -3.17 -14.42 4.55
N GLY A 147 -2.76 -13.22 4.98
CA GLY A 147 -2.39 -12.13 4.09
C GLY A 147 -3.58 -11.26 3.66
N TYR A 148 -3.31 -10.41 2.67
CA TYR A 148 -4.17 -9.30 2.28
C TYR A 148 -4.40 -9.31 0.77
N ARG A 149 -5.55 -8.79 0.35
CA ARG A 149 -5.89 -8.54 -1.06
C ARG A 149 -6.38 -7.12 -1.22
N ARG A 150 -5.77 -6.36 -2.13
CA ARG A 150 -6.30 -5.06 -2.55
C ARG A 150 -7.64 -5.26 -3.25
N ILE A 151 -8.68 -4.60 -2.77
CA ILE A 151 -10.04 -4.72 -3.31
C ILE A 151 -10.50 -3.45 -4.03
N ARG A 152 -9.89 -2.30 -3.72
CA ARG A 152 -10.29 -1.01 -4.28
C ARG A 152 -9.22 0.05 -4.09
N VAL A 153 -9.24 1.04 -4.96
CA VAL A 153 -8.57 2.34 -4.80
C VAL A 153 -9.67 3.41 -4.80
N GLU A 154 -9.65 4.31 -3.81
CA GLU A 154 -10.64 5.39 -3.70
C GLU A 154 -9.93 6.74 -3.60
N ALA A 155 -10.53 7.79 -4.16
CA ALA A 155 -10.04 9.15 -3.96
C ALA A 155 -10.19 9.56 -2.48
N TRP A 156 -9.19 10.26 -1.97
CA TRP A 156 -9.17 10.82 -0.62
C TRP A 156 -8.97 12.34 -0.68
N LEU A 157 -9.07 13.00 0.47
CA LEU A 157 -8.90 14.45 0.57
C LEU A 157 -7.49 14.89 0.10
N ASN A 158 -7.38 16.12 -0.40
CA ASN A 158 -6.11 16.76 -0.78
C ASN A 158 -5.32 16.02 -1.87
N HIS A 159 -5.99 15.45 -2.88
CA HIS A 159 -5.37 14.70 -3.98
C HIS A 159 -4.62 13.44 -3.53
N LEU A 160 -5.02 12.88 -2.39
CA LEU A 160 -4.54 11.60 -1.91
C LEU A 160 -5.48 10.49 -2.38
N TYR A 161 -5.02 9.25 -2.27
CA TYR A 161 -5.80 8.06 -2.59
C TYR A 161 -5.68 7.06 -1.46
N ALA A 162 -6.76 6.32 -1.22
CA ALA A 162 -6.84 5.24 -0.25
C ALA A 162 -6.80 3.90 -0.98
N PHE A 163 -5.76 3.12 -0.74
CA PHE A 163 -5.70 1.72 -1.13
C PHE A 163 -6.37 0.88 -0.06
N ILE A 164 -7.43 0.17 -0.44
CA ILE A 164 -8.24 -0.62 0.48
C ILE A 164 -7.91 -2.10 0.30
N TYR A 165 -7.51 -2.73 1.40
CA TYR A 165 -7.18 -4.15 1.47
C TYR A 165 -8.19 -4.88 2.35
N ARG A 166 -8.39 -6.17 2.06
CA ARG A 166 -9.18 -7.10 2.86
C ARG A 166 -8.35 -8.34 3.21
N CYS A 167 -8.59 -8.93 4.37
CA CYS A 167 -8.03 -10.25 4.72
C CYS A 167 -8.49 -11.36 3.75
N LEU A 168 -7.62 -12.36 3.55
CA LEU A 168 -7.88 -13.59 2.78
C LEU A 168 -8.47 -14.75 3.60
#